data_AF-A0A7V3SLI3-F1
#
_entry.id   AF-A0A7V3SLI3-F1
#
_cell.length_a   1.000
_cell.length_b   1.000
_cell.length_c   1.000
_cell.angle_alpha   90.00
_cell.angle_beta   90.00
_cell.angle_gamma   90.00
#
_symmetry.space_group_name_H-M   'P 1'
#
loop_
_entity.id
_entity.type
_entity.pdbx_description
1 polymer ?
#
loop_
_entity_poly.entity_id
_entity_poly.type
_entity_poly.pdbx_seq_one_letter_code
_entity_poly.pdbx_strand_id
1 'polypeptide(L)'
;MVISSGAPVLDIAPTTPQPTSQAQPATPSPAPASRAFPVWNALFGLLVLGGLIYSGYRIWKRKQLTIPDALKKLGIDVAQETPAPQPAQPVQKPAVQVPEGHCPFCGQPVDPVTGACACSVAPAASGAAVPTATTVATGVPRLVGARGAYGGHIFEITGADATIGREVGNTIHLGTDNTVSRRHARILKQGDGWVIRDEGSSNGTWVNGVRVTEEPLLPGDEIQIGATFFRWEV
;
A
#
# COMPACT_ATOMS: atom_id res chain seq x y z
N MET A 1 50.67 -113.97 -42.19
CA MET A 1 51.55 -114.09 -43.37
C MET A 1 50.84 -113.39 -44.52
N VAL A 2 51.59 -112.59 -45.30
CA VAL A 2 51.22 -111.89 -46.55
C VAL A 2 50.56 -110.49 -46.42
N ILE A 3 51.44 -109.51 -46.26
CA ILE A 3 51.56 -108.17 -46.86
C ILE A 3 50.72 -107.92 -48.14
N SER A 4 50.07 -106.76 -48.25
CA SER A 4 50.00 -106.03 -49.53
C SER A 4 49.70 -104.54 -49.33
N SER A 5 50.53 -103.74 -49.99
CA SER A 5 50.67 -102.29 -50.01
C SER A 5 49.78 -101.61 -51.06
N GLY A 6 49.28 -100.41 -50.77
CA GLY A 6 48.68 -99.52 -51.77
C GLY A 6 48.18 -98.20 -51.19
N ALA A 7 48.97 -97.14 -51.34
CA ALA A 7 48.48 -95.76 -51.51
C ALA A 7 48.35 -95.50 -53.02
N PRO A 8 47.79 -94.38 -53.54
CA PRO A 8 47.21 -93.18 -52.91
C PRO A 8 45.86 -92.77 -53.55
N VAL A 9 45.31 -91.59 -53.19
CA VAL A 9 44.78 -90.52 -54.09
C VAL A 9 43.95 -89.56 -53.23
N LEU A 10 44.41 -88.31 -53.13
CA LEU A 10 43.66 -87.19 -52.57
C LEU A 10 42.62 -86.74 -53.61
N ASP A 11 41.33 -86.94 -53.33
CA ASP A 11 40.25 -86.29 -54.07
C ASP A 11 40.13 -84.82 -53.64
N ILE A 12 40.52 -83.93 -54.55
CA ILE A 12 40.26 -82.49 -54.44
C ILE A 12 38.83 -82.27 -54.95
N ALA A 13 37.91 -81.98 -54.02
CA ALA A 13 36.54 -81.61 -54.35
C ALA A 13 36.51 -80.27 -55.13
N PRO A 14 35.71 -80.16 -56.20
CA PRO A 14 35.60 -78.92 -56.97
C PRO A 14 34.82 -77.86 -56.19
N THR A 15 35.47 -76.71 -55.97
CA THR A 15 34.85 -75.48 -55.45
C THR A 15 33.86 -74.94 -56.47
N THR A 16 32.56 -75.13 -56.22
CA THR A 16 31.48 -74.54 -57.00
C THR A 16 31.48 -73.01 -56.81
N PRO A 17 31.61 -72.18 -57.86
CA PRO A 17 31.46 -70.74 -57.73
C PRO A 17 29.99 -70.38 -57.45
N GLN A 18 29.76 -69.63 -56.37
CA GLN A 18 28.44 -69.10 -56.04
C GLN A 18 27.93 -68.13 -57.12
N PRO A 19 26.61 -68.08 -57.36
CA PRO A 19 26.01 -67.24 -58.38
C PRO A 19 26.17 -65.76 -58.06
N THR A 20 26.67 -65.02 -59.05
CA THR A 20 26.73 -63.57 -59.09
C THR A 20 25.33 -62.97 -58.87
N SER A 21 25.19 -62.24 -57.77
CA SER A 21 24.04 -61.43 -57.40
C SER A 21 23.65 -60.52 -58.56
N GLN A 22 22.52 -60.84 -59.20
CA GLN A 22 21.93 -60.01 -60.26
C GLN A 22 21.38 -58.73 -59.63
N ALA A 23 21.91 -57.60 -60.07
CA ALA A 23 21.48 -56.26 -59.67
C ALA A 23 19.99 -56.06 -60.00
N GLN A 24 19.17 -55.85 -58.97
CA GLN A 24 17.78 -55.44 -59.12
C GLN A 24 17.71 -54.00 -59.66
N PRO A 25 16.79 -53.70 -60.60
CA PRO A 25 16.59 -52.35 -61.09
C PRO A 25 16.09 -51.45 -59.96
N ALA A 26 16.80 -50.35 -59.72
CA ALA A 26 16.46 -49.36 -58.72
C ALA A 26 15.06 -48.80 -58.97
N THR A 27 14.15 -49.02 -58.03
CA THR A 27 12.93 -48.23 -57.94
C THR A 27 13.32 -46.76 -57.71
N PRO A 28 12.77 -45.79 -58.45
CA PRO A 28 13.02 -44.39 -58.15
C PRO A 28 12.45 -44.10 -56.76
N SER A 29 13.37 -43.77 -55.84
CA SER A 29 13.04 -43.26 -54.52
C SER A 29 12.12 -42.05 -54.65
N PRO A 30 11.00 -41.95 -53.91
CA PRO A 30 10.18 -40.74 -53.94
C PRO A 30 11.05 -39.55 -53.52
N ALA A 31 11.16 -38.55 -54.38
CA ALA A 31 11.88 -37.32 -54.09
C ALA A 31 11.41 -36.75 -52.74
N PRO A 32 12.31 -36.20 -51.91
CA PRO A 32 11.87 -35.51 -50.71
C PRO A 32 11.00 -34.34 -51.16
N ALA A 33 9.71 -34.38 -50.82
CA ALA A 33 8.84 -33.23 -50.96
C ALA A 33 9.51 -32.10 -50.18
N SER A 34 10.12 -31.14 -50.90
CA SER A 34 10.67 -29.95 -50.31
C SER A 34 9.48 -29.21 -49.71
N ARG A 35 9.27 -29.39 -48.40
CA ARG A 35 8.41 -28.50 -47.61
C ARG A 35 9.13 -27.17 -47.47
N ALA A 36 9.34 -26.51 -48.60
CA ALA A 36 9.51 -25.07 -48.66
C ALA A 36 8.14 -24.50 -48.32
N PHE A 37 7.83 -24.42 -47.03
CA PHE A 37 6.88 -23.41 -46.58
C PHE A 37 7.48 -22.09 -47.07
N PRO A 38 6.85 -21.39 -48.04
CA PRO A 38 7.46 -20.22 -48.63
C PRO A 38 7.74 -19.26 -47.48
N VAL A 39 8.96 -18.72 -47.41
CA VAL A 39 9.38 -17.76 -46.37
C VAL A 39 8.33 -16.65 -46.20
N TRP A 40 7.62 -16.35 -47.27
CA TRP A 40 6.46 -15.47 -47.33
C TRP A 40 5.29 -15.85 -46.39
N ASN A 41 4.96 -17.13 -46.22
CA ASN A 41 3.94 -17.59 -45.26
C ASN A 41 4.39 -17.37 -43.82
N ALA A 42 5.67 -17.56 -43.53
CA ALA A 42 6.22 -17.28 -42.20
C ALA A 42 6.22 -15.77 -41.90
N LEU A 43 6.58 -14.94 -42.89
CA LEU A 43 6.51 -13.48 -42.79
C LEU A 43 5.07 -12.97 -42.64
N PHE A 44 4.12 -13.54 -43.39
CA PHE A 44 2.70 -13.25 -43.23
C PHE A 44 2.18 -13.67 -41.86
N GLY A 45 2.59 -14.85 -41.38
CA GLY A 45 2.28 -15.30 -40.02
C GLY A 45 2.76 -14.31 -38.96
N LEU A 46 3.99 -13.80 -39.07
CA LEU A 46 4.54 -12.82 -38.14
C LEU A 46 3.84 -11.46 -38.22
N LEU A 47 3.47 -10.99 -39.42
CA LEU A 47 2.72 -9.74 -39.59
C LEU A 47 1.30 -9.84 -39.00
N VAL A 48 0.61 -10.95 -39.24
CA VAL A 48 -0.72 -11.19 -38.64
C VAL A 48 -0.61 -11.32 -37.12
N LEU A 49 0.37 -12.06 -36.62
CA LEU A 49 0.61 -12.21 -35.18
C LEU A 49 0.94 -10.86 -34.53
N GLY A 50 1.84 -10.08 -35.13
CA GLY A 50 2.18 -8.73 -34.68
C GLY A 50 0.97 -7.79 -34.71
N GLY A 51 0.14 -7.85 -35.75
CA GLY A 51 -1.09 -7.08 -35.86
C GLY A 51 -2.14 -7.46 -34.80
N LEU A 52 -2.30 -8.75 -34.49
CA LEU A 52 -3.18 -9.23 -33.43
C LEU A 52 -2.68 -8.80 -32.05
N ILE A 53 -1.37 -8.90 -31.78
CA ILE A 53 -0.74 -8.44 -30.54
C ILE A 53 -0.91 -6.92 -30.40
N TYR A 54 -0.65 -6.16 -31.47
CA TYR A 54 -0.80 -4.70 -31.46
C TYR A 54 -2.25 -4.27 -31.29
N SER A 55 -3.20 -4.95 -31.93
CA SER A 55 -4.64 -4.70 -31.77
C SER A 55 -5.09 -4.99 -30.34
N GLY A 56 -4.67 -6.12 -29.76
CA GLY A 56 -4.90 -6.46 -28.35
C GLY A 56 -4.33 -5.43 -27.40
N TYR A 57 -3.07 -5.01 -27.61
CA TYR A 57 -2.43 -3.94 -26.86
C TYR A 57 -3.18 -2.60 -27.00
N ARG A 58 -3.64 -2.27 -28.21
CA ARG A 58 -4.38 -1.02 -28.46
C ARG A 58 -5.78 -1.05 -27.82
N ILE A 59 -6.44 -2.21 -27.80
CA ILE A 59 -7.73 -2.42 -27.11
C ILE A 59 -7.52 -2.34 -25.59
N TRP A 60 -6.47 -2.96 -25.06
CA TRP A 60 -6.10 -2.91 -23.65
C TRP A 60 -5.67 -1.50 -23.21
N LYS A 61 -5.02 -0.73 -24.09
CA LYS A 61 -4.69 0.68 -23.82
C LYS A 61 -5.90 1.61 -23.91
N ARG A 62 -6.90 1.28 -24.73
CA ARG A 62 -8.14 2.08 -24.90
C ARG A 62 -9.20 1.78 -23.85
N LYS A 63 -9.30 0.55 -23.40
CA LYS A 63 -10.21 0.14 -22.33
C LYS A 63 -9.37 -0.01 -21.07
N GLN A 64 -9.56 0.85 -20.07
CA GLN A 64 -9.04 0.65 -18.71
C GLN A 64 -9.65 -0.63 -18.10
N LEU A 65 -9.37 -1.80 -18.68
CA LEU A 65 -9.92 -3.08 -18.26
C LEU A 65 -9.16 -3.51 -17.03
N THR A 66 -9.64 -3.05 -15.89
CA THR A 66 -9.28 -3.55 -14.58
C THR A 66 -9.62 -5.04 -14.51
N ILE A 67 -8.62 -5.86 -14.15
CA ILE A 67 -8.74 -7.31 -13.92
C ILE A 67 -10.02 -7.70 -13.14
N PRO A 68 -10.48 -6.96 -12.11
CA PRO A 68 -11.72 -7.31 -11.40
C PRO A 68 -12.99 -7.26 -12.26
N ASP A 69 -13.10 -6.39 -13.26
CA ASP A 69 -14.32 -6.28 -14.10
C ASP A 69 -14.48 -7.45 -15.07
N ALA A 70 -13.36 -8.05 -15.47
CA ALA A 70 -13.35 -9.25 -16.30
C ALA A 70 -13.75 -10.50 -15.50
N LEU A 71 -13.31 -10.61 -14.24
CA LEU A 71 -13.69 -11.72 -13.36
C LEU A 71 -15.16 -11.66 -12.93
N LYS A 72 -15.70 -10.45 -12.70
CA LYS A 72 -17.12 -10.26 -12.35
C LYS A 72 -18.07 -10.74 -13.45
N LYS A 73 -17.69 -10.60 -14.73
CA LYS A 73 -18.47 -11.14 -15.87
C LYS A 73 -18.43 -12.67 -15.98
N LEU A 74 -17.48 -13.32 -15.32
CA LEU A 74 -17.35 -14.78 -15.25
C LEU A 74 -18.01 -15.36 -13.99
N GLY A 75 -18.70 -14.55 -13.18
CA GLY A 75 -19.43 -15.01 -11.99
C GLY A 75 -18.53 -15.40 -10.83
N ILE A 76 -17.25 -14.99 -10.84
CA ILE A 76 -16.32 -15.18 -9.74
C ILE A 76 -16.32 -13.89 -8.93
N ASP A 77 -17.05 -13.87 -7.82
CA ASP A 77 -17.03 -12.79 -6.86
C ASP A 77 -15.69 -12.84 -6.09
N VAL A 78 -14.70 -12.11 -6.60
CA VAL A 78 -13.49 -11.82 -5.82
C VAL A 78 -13.90 -10.84 -4.73
N ALA A 79 -13.85 -11.28 -3.47
CA ALA A 79 -14.03 -10.43 -2.31
C ALA A 79 -13.15 -9.19 -2.46
N GLN A 80 -13.78 -8.02 -2.60
CA GLN A 80 -13.06 -6.76 -2.64
C GLN A 80 -12.33 -6.63 -1.29
N GLU A 81 -11.00 -6.50 -1.32
CA GLU A 81 -10.30 -5.91 -0.19
C GLU A 81 -10.94 -4.55 0.05
N THR A 82 -11.52 -4.38 1.23
CA THR A 82 -12.08 -3.12 1.70
C THR A 82 -11.07 -2.03 1.37
N PRO A 83 -11.43 -1.01 0.56
CA PRO A 83 -10.51 0.07 0.27
C PRO A 83 -10.02 0.64 1.59
N ALA A 84 -8.70 0.70 1.76
CA ALA A 84 -8.11 1.46 2.86
C ALA A 84 -8.79 2.84 2.90
N PRO A 85 -9.08 3.39 4.09
CA PRO A 85 -9.80 4.66 4.22
C PRO A 85 -9.15 5.68 3.29
N GLN A 86 -9.89 6.16 2.30
CA GLN A 86 -9.43 7.27 1.48
C GLN A 86 -9.07 8.41 2.45
N PRO A 87 -7.91 9.08 2.29
CA PRO A 87 -7.63 10.27 3.08
C PRO A 87 -8.81 11.22 2.88
N ALA A 88 -9.49 11.52 4.00
CA ALA A 88 -10.68 12.34 4.01
C ALA A 88 -10.42 13.60 3.17
N GLN A 89 -11.17 13.75 2.09
CA GLN A 89 -11.27 15.06 1.46
C GLN A 89 -11.68 16.03 2.57
N PRO A 90 -11.08 17.23 2.65
CA PRO A 90 -11.49 18.20 3.65
C PRO A 90 -12.97 18.47 3.43
N VAL A 91 -13.79 17.97 4.36
CA VAL A 91 -15.22 18.26 4.41
C VAL A 91 -15.29 19.77 4.54
N GLN A 92 -15.60 20.45 3.44
CA GLN A 92 -16.00 21.85 3.51
C GLN A 92 -17.25 21.85 4.38
N LYS A 93 -17.10 22.35 5.61
CA LYS A 93 -18.21 22.59 6.54
C LYS A 93 -19.31 23.25 5.71
N PRO A 94 -20.53 22.70 5.67
CA PRO A 94 -21.64 23.38 5.03
C PRO A 94 -21.69 24.80 5.58
N ALA A 95 -21.50 25.79 4.71
CA ALA A 95 -21.68 27.17 5.10
C ALA A 95 -23.12 27.28 5.62
N VAL A 96 -23.27 27.48 6.93
CA VAL A 96 -24.56 27.75 7.52
C VAL A 96 -25.02 29.05 6.89
N GLN A 97 -25.97 28.96 5.94
CA GLN A 97 -26.59 30.11 5.33
C GLN A 97 -27.50 30.72 6.39
N VAL A 98 -26.96 31.65 7.16
CA VAL A 98 -27.74 32.42 8.13
C VAL A 98 -28.59 33.41 7.32
N PRO A 99 -29.93 33.37 7.43
CA PRO A 99 -30.79 34.32 6.73
C PRO A 99 -30.46 35.75 7.15
N GLU A 100 -30.35 36.65 6.17
CA GLU A 100 -30.06 38.06 6.37
C GLU A 100 -31.00 38.66 7.42
N GLY A 101 -30.43 39.37 8.40
CA GLY A 101 -31.20 39.99 9.49
C GLY A 101 -31.42 39.14 10.74
N HIS A 102 -30.82 37.94 10.85
CA HIS A 102 -30.86 37.13 12.08
C HIS A 102 -29.47 36.87 12.65
N CYS A 103 -29.37 36.83 13.99
CA CYS A 103 -28.11 36.62 14.70
C CYS A 103 -27.63 35.17 14.55
N PRO A 104 -26.36 34.91 14.15
CA PRO A 104 -25.84 33.56 13.95
C PRO A 104 -25.67 32.75 15.26
N PHE A 105 -25.72 33.43 16.42
CA PHE A 105 -25.50 32.79 17.73
C PHE A 105 -26.80 32.34 18.40
N CYS A 106 -27.85 33.16 18.37
CA CYS A 106 -29.11 32.89 19.06
C CYS A 106 -30.34 32.81 18.15
N GLY A 107 -30.21 33.14 16.87
CA GLY A 107 -31.30 33.11 15.89
C GLY A 107 -32.34 34.23 16.01
N GLN A 108 -32.16 35.22 16.89
CA GLN A 108 -33.07 36.36 17.04
C GLN A 108 -32.86 37.42 15.95
N PRO A 109 -33.89 38.21 15.58
CA PRO A 109 -33.75 39.31 14.63
C PRO A 109 -32.78 40.37 15.18
N VAL A 110 -31.83 40.80 14.35
CA VAL A 110 -30.92 41.91 14.71
C VAL A 110 -31.54 43.26 14.40
N ASP A 111 -31.12 44.30 15.10
CA ASP A 111 -31.56 45.66 14.81
C ASP A 111 -31.14 46.08 13.39
N PRO A 112 -32.06 46.57 12.54
CA PRO A 112 -31.77 46.84 11.12
C PRO A 112 -30.90 48.08 10.88
N VAL A 113 -30.74 48.96 11.88
CA VAL A 113 -29.95 50.19 11.77
C VAL A 113 -28.53 49.99 12.30
N THR A 114 -28.39 49.23 13.39
CA THR A 114 -27.11 49.04 14.09
C THR A 114 -26.48 47.67 13.88
N GLY A 115 -27.23 46.70 13.35
CA GLY A 115 -26.78 45.31 13.20
C GLY A 115 -26.57 44.57 14.52
N ALA A 116 -26.91 45.19 15.66
CA ALA A 116 -26.67 44.64 16.98
C ALA A 116 -27.79 43.68 17.40
N CYS A 117 -27.40 42.54 17.97
CA CYS A 117 -28.30 41.67 18.72
C CYS A 117 -28.30 42.08 20.20
N ALA A 118 -29.45 42.09 20.87
CA ALA A 118 -29.53 42.27 22.33
C ALA A 118 -28.66 41.24 23.11
N CYS A 119 -28.43 40.08 22.50
CA CYS A 119 -27.55 39.03 23.01
C CYS A 119 -26.05 39.34 22.90
N SER A 120 -25.66 40.31 22.06
CA SER A 120 -24.25 40.65 21.76
C SER A 120 -23.74 41.90 22.48
N VAL A 121 -24.56 42.57 23.30
CA VAL A 121 -24.12 43.72 24.10
C VAL A 121 -23.64 43.22 25.46
N ALA A 122 -22.33 43.03 25.60
CA ALA A 122 -21.70 42.85 26.90
C ALA A 122 -21.80 44.17 27.69
N PRO A 123 -22.32 44.20 28.93
CA PRO A 123 -22.17 45.37 29.77
C PRO A 123 -20.71 45.45 30.24
N ALA A 124 -20.05 46.54 29.86
CA ALA A 124 -18.77 46.93 30.43
C ALA A 124 -18.92 47.23 31.93
N ALA A 125 -18.02 46.68 32.72
CA ALA A 125 -17.71 47.00 34.12
C ALA A 125 -18.77 46.66 35.20
N SER A 126 -18.57 45.52 35.87
CA SER A 126 -18.50 45.52 37.34
C SER A 126 -17.70 44.31 37.82
N GLY A 127 -16.80 44.55 38.78
CA GLY A 127 -15.75 43.62 39.17
C GLY A 127 -16.26 42.29 39.70
N ALA A 128 -15.85 41.22 39.03
CA ALA A 128 -15.70 39.90 39.62
C ALA A 128 -14.52 39.27 38.90
N ALA A 129 -13.51 38.85 39.68
CA ALA A 129 -12.37 38.13 39.18
C ALA A 129 -12.82 37.02 38.22
N VAL A 130 -12.30 37.05 37.00
CA VAL A 130 -12.34 35.91 36.10
C VAL A 130 -11.80 34.72 36.89
N PRO A 131 -12.52 33.60 37.08
CA PRO A 131 -11.81 32.36 37.34
C PRO A 131 -11.07 32.05 36.05
N THR A 132 -9.83 32.53 35.97
CA THR A 132 -8.81 31.93 35.14
C THR A 132 -8.94 30.44 35.44
N ALA A 133 -9.36 29.64 34.46
CA ALA A 133 -9.27 28.20 34.54
C ALA A 133 -7.78 27.82 34.40
N THR A 134 -6.97 28.33 35.32
CA THR A 134 -5.70 27.79 35.72
C THR A 134 -6.05 26.59 36.59
N THR A 135 -6.40 25.49 35.94
CA THR A 135 -6.13 24.21 36.57
C THR A 135 -4.67 23.95 36.28
N VAL A 136 -3.78 24.42 37.17
CA VAL A 136 -2.43 23.85 37.25
C VAL A 136 -2.65 22.40 37.58
N ALA A 137 -2.60 21.54 36.57
CA ALA A 137 -2.50 20.12 36.77
C ALA A 137 -1.15 19.89 37.45
N THR A 138 -1.19 19.61 38.75
CA THR A 138 -0.04 19.43 39.64
C THR A 138 0.49 18.00 39.55
N GLY A 139 0.57 17.44 38.35
CA GLY A 139 1.14 16.13 38.08
C GLY A 139 2.35 16.23 37.16
N VAL A 140 3.17 15.17 37.17
CA VAL A 140 4.24 15.02 36.20
C VAL A 140 3.57 14.71 34.84
N PRO A 141 3.85 15.49 33.78
CA PRO A 141 3.28 15.23 32.46
C PRO A 141 3.66 13.83 32.01
N ARG A 142 2.68 13.05 31.57
CA ARG A 142 2.90 11.67 31.15
C ARG A 142 2.04 11.28 29.96
N LEU A 143 2.63 10.43 29.14
CA LEU A 143 1.98 9.78 28.02
C LEU A 143 1.66 8.34 28.41
N VAL A 144 0.37 8.02 28.54
CA VAL A 144 -0.09 6.69 28.99
C VAL A 144 -0.58 5.88 27.80
N GLY A 145 0.06 4.76 27.50
CA GLY A 145 -0.35 3.88 26.41
C GLY A 145 -1.73 3.28 26.65
N ALA A 146 -2.69 3.63 25.81
CA ALA A 146 -4.06 3.15 25.87
C ALA A 146 -4.25 1.86 25.05
N ARG A 147 -3.73 1.84 23.82
CA ARG A 147 -3.86 0.71 22.87
C ARG A 147 -2.60 0.59 21.99
N GLY A 148 -2.39 -0.59 21.39
CA GLY A 148 -1.23 -0.89 20.54
C GLY A 148 -0.08 -1.55 21.29
N ALA A 149 1.11 -1.58 20.68
CA ALA A 149 2.28 -2.30 21.22
C ALA A 149 2.74 -1.79 22.60
N TYR A 150 2.33 -0.58 22.98
CA TYR A 150 2.68 0.06 24.24
C TYR A 150 1.47 0.25 25.17
N GLY A 151 0.38 -0.49 24.97
CA GLY A 151 -0.76 -0.47 25.90
C GLY A 151 -0.32 -0.78 27.35
N GLY A 152 -0.71 0.09 28.28
CA GLY A 152 -0.34 0.01 29.71
C GLY A 152 1.01 0.64 30.08
N HIS A 153 1.84 1.02 29.11
CA HIS A 153 3.09 1.73 29.41
C HIS A 153 2.83 3.18 29.82
N ILE A 154 3.65 3.72 30.73
CA ILE A 154 3.60 5.11 31.15
C ILE A 154 4.96 5.74 30.85
N PHE A 155 4.95 6.83 30.09
CA PHE A 155 6.15 7.60 29.77
C PHE A 155 6.06 8.97 30.43
N GLU A 156 6.86 9.19 31.47
CA GLU A 156 6.94 10.49 32.15
C GLU A 156 7.83 11.46 31.38
N ILE A 157 7.39 12.71 31.28
CA ILE A 157 8.12 13.80 30.63
C ILE A 157 8.70 14.68 31.73
N THR A 158 10.00 14.53 31.96
CA THR A 158 10.73 15.25 33.02
C THR A 158 11.37 16.56 32.54
N GLY A 159 11.60 16.70 31.23
CA GLY A 159 12.18 17.89 30.59
C GLY A 159 11.15 18.90 30.09
N ALA A 160 11.60 19.98 29.45
CA ALA A 160 10.73 20.90 28.71
C ALA A 160 10.40 20.39 27.29
N ASP A 161 11.06 19.32 26.86
CA ASP A 161 10.82 18.66 25.59
C ASP A 161 10.96 17.14 25.71
N ALA A 162 10.22 16.42 24.88
CA ALA A 162 10.32 14.98 24.71
C ALA A 162 10.16 14.61 23.24
N THR A 163 11.15 13.94 22.67
CA THR A 163 11.06 13.40 21.31
C THR A 163 10.43 12.01 21.33
N ILE A 164 9.64 11.70 20.30
CA ILE A 164 8.91 10.44 20.16
C ILE A 164 9.26 9.83 18.81
N GLY A 165 9.65 8.56 18.83
CA GLY A 165 9.92 7.85 17.59
C GLY A 165 10.56 6.49 17.79
N ARG A 166 10.75 5.77 16.69
CA ARG A 166 11.33 4.42 16.67
C ARG A 166 12.85 4.40 16.86
N GLU A 167 13.53 5.53 16.70
CA GLU A 167 14.96 5.61 16.94
C GLU A 167 15.27 5.58 18.45
N VAL A 168 16.32 4.86 18.83
CA VAL A 168 16.73 4.66 20.23
C VAL A 168 17.10 5.98 20.93
N GLY A 169 17.48 7.01 20.18
CA GLY A 169 17.82 8.32 20.70
C GLY A 169 16.64 9.21 21.09
N ASN A 170 15.39 8.77 20.91
CA ASN A 170 14.22 9.54 21.34
C ASN A 170 13.97 9.40 22.84
N THR A 171 13.46 10.47 23.47
CA THR A 171 13.01 10.43 24.87
C THR A 171 11.98 9.33 25.10
N ILE A 172 11.02 9.19 24.17
CA ILE A 172 10.03 8.14 24.13
C ILE A 172 10.34 7.24 22.94
N HIS A 173 11.05 6.14 23.22
CA HIS A 173 11.50 5.18 22.23
C HIS A 173 10.41 4.13 21.93
N LEU A 174 9.85 4.20 20.72
CA LEU A 174 8.81 3.30 20.21
C LEU A 174 9.38 2.28 19.20
N GLY A 175 10.45 1.56 19.60
CA GLY A 175 11.22 0.66 18.75
C GLY A 175 10.46 -0.50 18.08
N THR A 176 9.40 -0.98 18.72
CA THR A 176 8.66 -2.19 18.30
C THR A 176 7.59 -1.88 17.23
N ASP A 177 7.13 -0.64 17.14
CA ASP A 177 6.09 -0.25 16.18
C ASP A 177 6.73 0.23 14.86
N ASN A 178 6.64 -0.60 13.80
CA ASN A 178 7.24 -0.28 12.50
C ASN A 178 6.56 0.88 11.77
N THR A 179 5.35 1.26 12.18
CA THR A 179 4.58 2.36 11.59
C THR A 179 5.00 3.71 12.18
N VAL A 180 5.84 3.69 13.23
CA VAL A 180 6.43 4.88 13.82
C VAL A 180 7.73 5.25 13.08
N SER A 181 7.85 6.53 12.75
CA SER A 181 9.02 7.09 12.08
C SER A 181 10.19 7.16 13.07
N ARG A 182 11.44 7.21 12.56
CA ARG A 182 12.64 7.31 13.40
C ARG A 182 12.54 8.48 14.38
N ARG A 183 12.21 9.65 13.87
CA ARG A 183 11.73 10.83 14.60
C ARG A 183 10.33 11.11 14.07
N HIS A 184 9.33 10.98 14.93
CA HIS A 184 7.92 11.02 14.51
C HIS A 184 7.25 12.29 14.97
N ALA A 185 7.32 12.58 16.26
CA ALA A 185 6.75 13.77 16.86
C ALA A 185 7.62 14.23 18.01
N ARG A 186 7.36 15.43 18.50
CA ARG A 186 7.91 15.92 19.76
C ARG A 186 6.83 16.63 20.56
N ILE A 187 6.90 16.47 21.87
CA ILE A 187 6.10 17.23 22.82
C ILE A 187 6.99 18.34 23.38
N LEU A 188 6.46 19.55 23.43
CA LEU A 188 7.16 20.77 23.82
C LEU A 188 6.35 21.50 24.87
N LYS A 189 7.01 21.96 25.92
CA LYS A 189 6.41 22.90 26.87
C LYS A 189 6.38 24.30 26.24
N GLN A 190 5.20 24.90 26.14
CA GLN A 190 5.00 26.27 25.66
C GLN A 190 4.20 27.06 26.70
N GLY A 191 4.86 28.01 27.37
CA GLY A 191 4.27 28.72 28.50
C GLY A 191 3.89 27.77 29.63
N ASP A 192 2.63 27.83 30.07
CA ASP A 192 2.06 26.94 31.09
C ASP A 192 1.49 25.63 30.52
N GLY A 193 1.50 25.48 29.20
CA GLY A 193 0.91 24.35 28.49
C GLY A 193 1.93 23.46 27.77
N TRP A 194 1.39 22.45 27.10
CA TRP A 194 2.14 21.50 26.28
C TRP A 194 1.58 21.49 24.88
N VAL A 195 2.45 21.27 23.90
CA VAL A 195 2.11 21.22 22.48
C VAL A 195 2.78 20.00 21.88
N ILE A 196 2.05 19.24 21.07
CA ILE A 196 2.63 18.18 20.24
C ILE A 196 2.89 18.73 18.83
N ARG A 197 4.05 18.40 18.26
CA ARG A 197 4.42 18.75 16.89
C ARG A 197 4.88 17.52 16.14
N ASP A 198 4.31 17.28 14.97
CA ASP A 198 4.78 16.25 14.03
C ASP A 198 6.11 16.67 13.40
N GLU A 199 7.11 15.77 13.38
CA GLU A 199 8.44 16.04 12.81
C GLU A 199 8.58 15.56 11.35
N GLY A 200 7.48 15.53 10.59
CA GLY A 200 7.45 15.04 9.20
C GLY A 200 7.31 13.53 9.13
N SER A 201 6.45 12.97 9.98
CA SER A 201 6.27 11.52 10.05
C SER A 201 5.55 10.96 8.83
N SER A 202 5.82 9.69 8.52
CA SER A 202 5.25 9.04 7.32
C SER A 202 3.74 8.83 7.43
N ASN A 203 3.24 8.50 8.63
CA ASN A 203 1.82 8.21 8.88
C ASN A 203 1.07 9.39 9.51
N GLY A 204 1.78 10.45 9.90
CA GLY A 204 1.23 11.59 10.64
C GLY A 204 1.02 11.31 12.12
N THR A 205 0.94 12.40 12.88
CA THR A 205 0.48 12.43 14.27
C THR A 205 -1.00 12.82 14.31
N TRP A 206 -1.77 12.16 15.16
CA TRP A 206 -3.20 12.46 15.32
C TRP A 206 -3.53 12.77 16.77
N VAL A 207 -4.40 13.76 16.99
CA VAL A 207 -4.95 14.12 18.29
C VAL A 207 -6.46 14.06 18.19
N ASN A 208 -7.10 13.27 19.06
CA ASN A 208 -8.55 13.06 19.08
C ASN A 208 -9.15 12.68 17.71
N GLY A 209 -8.42 11.86 16.94
CA GLY A 209 -8.82 11.40 15.60
C GLY A 209 -8.60 12.42 14.47
N VAL A 210 -8.02 13.58 14.76
CA VAL A 210 -7.67 14.60 13.75
C VAL A 210 -6.17 14.61 13.51
N ARG A 211 -5.74 14.59 12.24
CA ARG A 211 -4.33 14.67 11.88
C ARG A 211 -3.82 16.09 12.11
N VAL A 212 -2.72 16.23 12.85
CA VAL A 212 -2.18 17.53 13.25
C VAL A 212 -0.71 17.67 12.84
N THR A 213 -0.31 18.90 12.54
CA THR A 213 1.11 19.27 12.41
C THR A 213 1.65 19.84 13.72
N GLU A 214 0.82 20.62 14.41
CA GLU A 214 1.08 21.18 15.74
C GLU A 214 -0.26 21.39 16.43
N GLU A 215 -0.41 20.95 17.68
CA GLU A 215 -1.67 21.06 18.43
C GLU A 215 -1.38 21.20 19.94
N PRO A 216 -2.04 22.13 20.67
CA PRO A 216 -2.00 22.18 22.12
C PRO A 216 -2.58 20.89 22.73
N LEU A 217 -1.90 20.34 23.73
CA LEU A 217 -2.35 19.15 24.46
C LEU A 217 -3.14 19.53 25.71
N LEU A 218 -4.36 19.03 25.79
CA LEU A 218 -5.22 19.14 26.96
C LEU A 218 -5.26 17.81 27.73
N PRO A 219 -5.34 17.85 29.07
CA PRO A 219 -5.43 16.63 29.87
C PRO A 219 -6.57 15.72 29.38
N GLY A 220 -6.26 14.45 29.14
CA GLY A 220 -7.19 13.45 28.63
C GLY A 220 -7.18 13.26 27.11
N ASP A 221 -6.48 14.09 26.34
CA ASP A 221 -6.40 13.96 24.88
C ASP A 221 -5.85 12.59 24.45
N GLU A 222 -6.47 12.00 23.43
CA GLU A 222 -5.98 10.78 22.80
C GLU A 222 -5.02 11.13 21.66
N ILE A 223 -3.77 10.69 21.77
CA ILE A 223 -2.71 10.91 20.80
C ILE A 223 -2.43 9.58 20.09
N GLN A 224 -2.54 9.55 18.78
CA GLN A 224 -2.15 8.40 17.97
C GLN A 224 -0.82 8.69 17.26
N ILE A 225 0.14 7.78 17.47
CA ILE A 225 1.45 7.77 16.82
C ILE A 225 1.66 6.38 16.24
N GLY A 226 1.70 6.28 14.90
CA GLY A 226 1.70 5.00 14.21
C GLY A 226 0.44 4.17 14.53
N ALA A 227 0.64 2.94 15.00
CA ALA A 227 -0.43 2.01 15.38
C ALA A 227 -0.72 2.06 16.90
N THR A 228 -0.07 2.97 17.63
CA THR A 228 -0.16 3.08 19.08
C THR A 228 -0.98 4.30 19.48
N PHE A 229 -1.87 4.11 20.45
CA PHE A 229 -2.72 5.15 21.02
C PHE A 229 -2.27 5.44 22.44
N PHE A 230 -2.17 6.71 22.75
CA PHE A 230 -1.77 7.23 24.04
C PHE A 230 -2.83 8.18 24.57
N ARG A 231 -2.90 8.31 25.88
CA ARG A 231 -3.64 9.37 26.58
C ARG A 231 -2.65 10.33 27.19
N TRP A 232 -2.89 11.62 27.00
CA TRP A 232 -2.14 12.68 27.66
C TRP A 232 -2.65 12.90 29.08
N GLU A 233 -1.75 12.93 30.06
CA GLU A 233 -2.06 13.28 31.44
C GLU A 233 -1.02 14.26 31.99
N VAL A 234 -1.45 15.12 32.90
CA VAL A 234 -0.66 16.17 33.56
C VAL A 234 -1.16 16.33 34.98
#